data_AF-A0A926Z204-F1
#
_entry.id   AF-A0A926Z204-F1
#
_cell.length_a   1.000
_cell.length_b   1.000
_cell.length_c   1.000
_cell.angle_alpha   90.00
_cell.angle_beta   90.00
_cell.angle_gamma   90.00
#
_symmetry.space_group_name_H-M   'P 1'
#
loop_
_entity.id
_entity.type
_entity.pdbx_description
1 polymer ?
#
loop_
_entity_poly.entity_id
_entity_poly.type
_entity_poly.pdbx_seq_one_letter_code
_entity_poly.pdbx_strand_id
1 'polypeptide(L)'
;MPFDYLLLSGCLLPDQTSHREDGVEVRLTRDGGETVLFFHTDDQSNPNCQLRQLLGLDQQGQQMCDLIVFYAKDSTRIICFVELKGNKIAVAKEQVKNTYIHFNHKLKESGLSKEFISKCYIMSDGSVPQEYDKYKKELKSIFGEGNYDISRNSDLGAFLRGVKFQPKGKRKKGK
;
A
#
# COMPACT_ATOMS: atom_id res chain seq x y z
N MET A 1 -6.87 -0.05 18.94
CA MET A 1 -7.24 -0.19 17.52
C MET A 1 -6.01 -0.03 16.66
N PRO A 2 -5.82 -0.79 15.57
CA PRO A 2 -4.64 -0.66 14.73
C PRO A 2 -4.59 0.71 14.04
N PHE A 3 -5.73 1.31 13.67
CA PHE A 3 -5.75 2.64 13.07
C PHE A 3 -5.45 3.77 14.07
N ASP A 4 -6.02 3.74 15.27
CA ASP A 4 -5.67 4.70 16.33
C ASP A 4 -4.18 4.61 16.66
N TYR A 5 -3.64 3.39 16.69
CA TYR A 5 -2.21 3.18 16.88
C TYR A 5 -1.40 3.83 15.75
N LEU A 6 -1.78 3.64 14.49
CA LEU A 6 -1.13 4.31 13.35
C LEU A 6 -1.13 5.84 13.53
N LEU A 7 -2.23 6.44 13.97
CA LEU A 7 -2.36 7.88 14.18
C LEU A 7 -1.56 8.42 15.38
N LEU A 8 -1.45 7.64 16.46
CA LEU A 8 -0.89 8.08 17.73
C LEU A 8 0.56 7.63 17.97
N SER A 9 1.13 6.82 17.07
CA SER A 9 2.50 6.29 17.19
C SER A 9 3.47 6.95 16.23
N GLY A 10 4.75 6.57 16.34
CA GLY A 10 5.80 6.98 15.40
C GLY A 10 5.68 6.37 14.00
N CYS A 11 4.60 5.65 13.69
CA CYS A 11 4.33 5.19 12.32
C CYS A 11 3.92 6.37 11.43
N LEU A 12 3.14 7.33 11.93
CA LEU A 12 2.68 8.47 11.14
C LEU A 12 3.86 9.33 10.68
N LEU A 13 3.87 9.69 9.39
CA LEU A 13 4.79 10.63 8.79
C LEU A 13 4.08 12.00 8.63
N PRO A 14 4.24 12.95 9.57
CA PRO A 14 3.49 14.20 9.55
C PRO A 14 3.87 15.04 8.33
N ASP A 15 2.86 15.63 7.68
CA ASP A 15 2.99 16.47 6.48
C ASP A 15 3.66 15.81 5.25
N GLN A 16 3.97 14.51 5.31
CA GLN A 16 4.57 13.80 4.20
C GLN A 16 3.50 13.27 3.23
N THR A 17 3.82 13.38 1.94
CA THR A 17 3.03 12.80 0.84
C THR A 17 3.89 11.96 -0.09
N SER A 18 5.09 11.61 0.35
CA SER A 18 6.04 10.78 -0.36
C SER A 18 6.89 10.03 0.64
N HIS A 19 7.33 8.84 0.26
CA HIS A 19 8.28 8.05 1.03
C HIS A 19 9.22 7.35 0.06
N ARG A 20 10.50 7.29 0.44
CA ARG A 20 11.57 6.71 -0.37
C ARG A 20 12.38 5.75 0.46
N GLU A 21 12.65 4.58 -0.10
CA GLU A 21 13.48 3.55 0.50
C GLU A 21 14.29 2.85 -0.59
N ASP A 22 15.57 2.58 -0.34
CA ASP A 22 16.48 1.89 -1.28
C ASP A 22 16.46 2.44 -2.72
N GLY A 23 16.26 3.75 -2.88
CA GLY A 23 16.19 4.44 -4.18
C GLY A 23 14.84 4.35 -4.90
N VAL A 24 13.86 3.63 -4.34
CA VAL A 24 12.49 3.52 -4.83
C VAL A 24 11.60 4.51 -4.06
N GLU A 25 10.76 5.24 -4.77
CA GLU A 25 9.87 6.25 -4.19
C GLU A 25 8.42 5.98 -4.56
N VAL A 26 7.54 6.18 -3.59
CA VAL A 26 6.11 6.39 -3.81
C VAL A 26 5.72 7.76 -3.31
N ARG A 27 4.79 8.40 -4.02
CA ARG A 27 4.30 9.73 -3.70
C ARG A 27 2.85 9.90 -4.10
N LEU A 28 2.24 10.92 -3.55
CA LEU A 28 0.92 11.39 -3.94
C LEU A 28 0.94 12.90 -4.03
N THR A 29 0.61 13.41 -5.22
CA THR A 29 0.32 14.84 -5.37
C THR A 29 -1.11 15.08 -4.91
N ARG A 30 -1.29 15.83 -3.81
CA ARG A 30 -2.62 16.10 -3.24
C ARG A 30 -3.47 16.92 -4.23
N ASP A 31 -4.73 16.54 -4.35
CA ASP A 31 -5.77 17.35 -5.00
C ASP A 31 -6.71 17.95 -3.94
N GLY A 32 -7.50 18.94 -4.33
CA GLY A 32 -8.43 19.63 -3.42
C GLY A 32 -9.40 18.67 -2.74
N GLY A 33 -9.58 18.84 -1.42
CA GLY A 33 -10.53 18.04 -0.62
C GLY A 33 -10.03 16.64 -0.23
N GLU A 34 -8.76 16.32 -0.51
CA GLU A 34 -8.16 15.03 -0.14
C GLU A 34 -7.46 15.10 1.21
N THR A 35 -7.67 14.07 2.04
CA THR A 35 -6.81 13.79 3.20
C THR A 35 -5.95 12.59 2.89
N VAL A 36 -4.63 12.74 3.05
CA VAL A 36 -3.67 11.67 2.81
C VAL A 36 -2.66 11.62 3.94
N LEU A 37 -2.57 10.44 4.58
CA LEU A 37 -1.65 10.16 5.67
C LEU A 37 -0.78 8.97 5.28
N PHE A 38 0.54 9.14 5.41
CA PHE A 38 1.51 8.07 5.20
C PHE A 38 1.93 7.53 6.56
N PHE A 39 1.93 6.20 6.68
CA PHE A 39 2.42 5.50 7.86
C PHE A 39 3.59 4.61 7.45
N HIS A 40 4.78 4.87 7.97
CA HIS A 40 5.96 4.04 7.78
C HIS A 40 5.94 2.90 8.80
N THR A 41 5.67 1.69 8.31
CA THR A 41 5.31 0.57 9.16
C THR A 41 6.46 -0.38 9.44
N ASP A 42 7.45 -0.50 8.57
CA ASP A 42 8.60 -1.38 8.80
C ASP A 42 9.39 -0.96 10.06
N ASP A 43 9.45 -1.84 11.05
CA ASP A 43 10.06 -1.57 12.34
C ASP A 43 11.60 -1.68 12.30
N GLN A 44 12.16 -2.31 11.27
CA GLN A 44 13.60 -2.37 11.06
C GLN A 44 14.16 -1.01 10.65
N SER A 45 13.45 -0.30 9.79
CA SER A 45 13.79 1.04 9.32
C SER A 45 13.10 2.16 10.11
N ASN A 46 12.03 1.86 10.86
CA ASN A 46 11.33 2.76 11.77
C ASN A 46 11.18 2.17 13.19
N PRO A 47 12.19 2.30 14.06
CA PRO A 47 12.14 1.75 15.42
C PRO A 47 11.05 2.39 16.30
N ASN A 48 10.46 3.52 15.89
CA ASN A 48 9.38 4.19 16.61
C ASN A 48 7.98 3.66 16.22
N CYS A 49 7.90 2.75 15.25
CA CYS A 49 6.66 2.09 14.85
C CYS A 49 6.64 0.64 15.35
N GLN A 50 5.82 0.36 16.36
CA GLN A 50 5.64 -0.97 16.95
C GLN A 50 4.40 -1.69 16.39
N LEU A 51 3.98 -1.33 15.17
CA LEU A 51 2.79 -1.91 14.54
C LEU A 51 2.93 -3.42 14.38
N ARG A 52 4.13 -3.89 14.04
CA ARG A 52 4.43 -5.32 13.86
C ARG A 52 4.09 -6.15 15.10
N GLN A 53 4.43 -5.64 16.28
CA GLN A 53 4.16 -6.27 17.59
C GLN A 53 2.66 -6.24 17.90
N LEU A 54 2.00 -5.11 17.63
CA LEU A 54 0.55 -4.96 17.78
C LEU A 54 -0.23 -5.97 16.91
N LEU A 55 0.27 -6.23 15.70
CA LEU A 55 -0.31 -7.19 14.76
C LEU A 55 0.08 -8.65 15.08
N GLY A 56 1.01 -8.90 16.01
CA GLY A 56 1.46 -10.25 16.37
C GLY A 56 2.33 -10.94 15.31
N LEU A 57 2.90 -10.18 14.37
CA LEU A 57 3.68 -10.72 13.24
C LEU A 57 5.04 -11.30 13.68
N ASP A 58 5.59 -10.82 14.81
CA ASP A 58 6.87 -11.30 15.36
C ASP A 58 6.84 -12.78 15.76
N GLN A 59 5.71 -13.22 16.31
CA GLN A 59 5.54 -14.59 16.78
C GLN A 59 5.51 -15.60 15.62
N GLN A 60 5.25 -15.12 14.40
CA GLN A 60 5.10 -15.96 13.21
C GLN A 60 6.26 -15.80 12.22
N GLY A 61 7.25 -14.96 12.52
CA GLY A 61 8.35 -14.65 11.61
C GLY A 61 7.90 -14.04 10.28
N GLN A 62 6.68 -13.46 10.24
CA GLN A 62 6.10 -12.91 9.03
C GLN A 62 6.60 -11.48 8.80
N GLN A 63 6.86 -11.15 7.53
CA GLN A 63 7.24 -9.80 7.12
C GLN A 63 5.99 -8.94 6.88
N MET A 64 6.14 -7.64 7.12
CA MET A 64 5.13 -6.60 6.93
C MET A 64 5.49 -5.77 5.69
N CYS A 65 4.53 -5.05 5.14
CA CYS A 65 4.83 -4.08 4.10
C CYS A 65 5.48 -2.81 4.65
N ASP A 66 6.21 -2.09 3.81
CA ASP A 66 6.93 -0.88 4.20
C ASP A 66 6.00 0.26 4.64
N LEU A 67 4.85 0.41 3.98
CA LEU A 67 3.96 1.55 4.15
C LEU A 67 2.49 1.16 4.24
N ILE A 68 1.74 1.91 5.04
CA ILE A 68 0.29 2.01 4.95
C ILE A 68 -0.06 3.45 4.59
N VAL A 69 -0.92 3.64 3.59
CA VAL A 69 -1.40 4.96 3.17
C VAL A 69 -2.91 5.03 3.40
N PHE A 70 -3.34 5.97 4.23
CA PHE A 70 -4.74 6.34 4.34
C PHE A 70 -5.07 7.45 3.35
N TYR A 71 -6.16 7.27 2.61
CA TYR A 71 -6.70 8.26 1.70
C TYR A 71 -8.19 8.46 1.97
N ALA A 72 -8.61 9.72 2.04
CA ALA A 72 -10.00 10.09 2.14
C ALA A 72 -10.35 11.24 1.20
N LYS A 73 -11.49 11.12 0.52
CA LYS A 73 -12.12 12.18 -0.27
C LYS A 73 -13.63 11.93 -0.25
N ASP A 74 -14.42 12.96 0.05
CA ASP A 74 -15.88 12.84 0.21
C ASP A 74 -16.26 11.72 1.19
N SER A 75 -17.09 10.75 0.78
CA SER A 75 -17.44 9.56 1.56
C SER A 75 -16.47 8.40 1.38
N THR A 76 -15.48 8.51 0.50
CA THR A 76 -14.52 7.44 0.22
C THR A 76 -13.44 7.41 1.29
N ARG A 77 -13.20 6.22 1.86
CA ARG A 77 -12.09 5.92 2.77
C ARG A 77 -11.32 4.75 2.21
N ILE A 78 -10.01 4.92 2.02
CA ILE A 78 -9.12 3.89 1.49
C ILE A 78 -7.98 3.68 2.48
N ILE A 79 -7.68 2.41 2.74
CA ILE A 79 -6.42 1.99 3.36
C ILE A 79 -5.65 1.21 2.29
N CYS A 80 -4.51 1.75 1.88
CA CYS A 80 -3.65 1.16 0.87
C CYS A 80 -2.39 0.58 1.53
N PHE A 81 -2.17 -0.72 1.39
CA PHE A 81 -0.95 -1.41 1.80
C PHE A 81 0.06 -1.27 0.68
N VAL A 82 1.21 -0.69 0.98
CA VAL A 82 2.20 -0.29 -0.01
C VAL A 82 3.53 -0.94 0.33
N GLU A 83 4.11 -1.61 -0.67
CA GLU A 83 5.42 -2.23 -0.58
C GLU A 83 6.34 -1.59 -1.62
N LEU A 84 7.49 -1.11 -1.14
CA LEU A 84 8.62 -0.69 -1.95
C LEU A 84 9.48 -1.93 -2.22
N LYS A 85 10.56 -1.84 -2.99
CA LYS A 85 11.44 -3.01 -3.26
C LYS A 85 10.81 -4.15 -4.09
N GLY A 86 9.99 -3.80 -5.09
CA GLY A 86 9.35 -4.75 -6.01
C GLY A 86 10.27 -5.44 -7.04
N ASN A 87 11.57 -5.59 -6.78
CA ASN A 87 12.42 -6.50 -7.55
C ASN A 87 12.12 -7.98 -7.22
N LYS A 88 11.52 -8.25 -6.05
CA LYS A 88 11.03 -9.56 -5.60
C LYS A 88 9.53 -9.53 -5.37
N ILE A 89 8.77 -9.42 -6.46
CA ILE A 89 7.29 -9.32 -6.43
C ILE A 89 6.64 -10.42 -5.58
N ALA A 90 7.20 -11.64 -5.58
CA ALA A 90 6.70 -12.74 -4.76
C ALA A 90 6.74 -12.43 -3.25
N VAL A 91 7.83 -11.83 -2.77
CA VAL A 91 8.03 -11.45 -1.37
C VAL A 91 7.12 -10.27 -1.04
N ALA A 92 7.14 -9.24 -1.89
CA ALA A 92 6.30 -8.05 -1.74
C ALA A 92 4.81 -8.39 -1.61
N LYS A 93 4.34 -9.33 -2.42
CA LYS A 93 2.97 -9.85 -2.39
C LYS A 93 2.64 -10.55 -1.07
N GLU A 94 3.57 -11.31 -0.49
CA GLU A 94 3.34 -11.91 0.84
C GLU A 94 3.36 -10.86 1.96
N GLN A 95 4.23 -9.85 1.89
CA GLN A 95 4.26 -8.75 2.86
C GLN A 95 2.93 -8.00 2.92
N VAL A 96 2.45 -7.46 1.81
CA VAL A 96 1.15 -6.74 1.75
C VAL A 96 -0.02 -7.62 2.19
N LYS A 97 0.00 -8.91 1.83
CA LYS A 97 -1.03 -9.88 2.22
C LYS A 97 -1.01 -10.14 3.73
N ASN A 98 0.15 -10.39 4.31
CA ASN A 98 0.29 -10.63 5.75
C ASN A 98 -0.17 -9.40 6.54
N THR A 99 0.31 -8.21 6.16
CA THR A 99 -0.12 -6.96 6.81
C THR A 99 -1.62 -6.78 6.72
N TYR A 100 -2.21 -6.95 5.54
CA TYR A 100 -3.65 -6.83 5.36
C TYR A 100 -4.44 -7.81 6.22
N ILE A 101 -4.06 -9.09 6.25
CA ILE A 101 -4.80 -10.12 7.00
C ILE A 101 -4.84 -9.78 8.49
N HIS A 102 -3.67 -9.50 9.09
CA HIS A 102 -3.58 -9.22 10.52
C HIS A 102 -4.19 -7.87 10.89
N PHE A 103 -3.95 -6.84 10.08
CA PHE A 103 -4.54 -5.52 10.27
C PHE A 103 -6.06 -5.57 10.19
N ASN A 104 -6.62 -6.25 9.18
CA ASN A 104 -8.06 -6.37 9.01
C ASN A 104 -8.70 -7.28 10.07
N HIS A 105 -7.99 -8.31 10.56
CA HIS A 105 -8.44 -9.10 11.70
C HIS A 105 -8.64 -8.20 12.94
N LYS A 106 -7.65 -7.36 13.26
CA LYS A 106 -7.73 -6.40 14.37
C LYS A 106 -8.83 -5.35 14.19
N LEU A 107 -9.15 -4.94 12.95
CA LEU A 107 -10.28 -4.04 12.67
C LEU A 107 -11.65 -4.74 12.69
N LYS A 108 -11.71 -6.05 12.43
CA LYS A 108 -12.95 -6.83 12.55
C LYS A 108 -13.35 -7.02 14.01
N GLU A 109 -12.37 -7.28 14.88
CA GLU A 109 -12.56 -7.40 16.34
C GLU A 109 -13.25 -6.15 16.93
N SER A 110 -13.10 -5.00 16.27
CA SER A 110 -13.66 -3.72 16.70
C SER A 110 -14.88 -3.24 15.91
N GLY A 111 -15.37 -4.01 14.95
CA GLY A 111 -16.57 -3.68 14.17
C GLY A 111 -16.41 -2.69 13.00
N LEU A 112 -15.20 -2.21 12.69
CA LEU A 112 -14.97 -1.16 11.66
C LEU A 112 -14.66 -1.71 10.25
N SER A 113 -14.66 -3.03 10.05
CA SER A 113 -14.13 -3.66 8.83
C SER A 113 -14.91 -3.38 7.53
N LYS A 114 -16.04 -2.67 7.59
CA LYS A 114 -16.88 -2.36 6.42
C LYS A 114 -16.81 -0.88 6.00
N GLU A 115 -16.03 -0.06 6.69
CA GLU A 115 -16.06 1.39 6.53
C GLU A 115 -15.04 1.93 5.51
N PHE A 116 -14.20 1.06 4.94
CA PHE A 116 -13.14 1.48 4.02
C PHE A 116 -12.90 0.45 2.92
N ILE A 117 -12.33 0.92 1.82
CA ILE A 117 -11.83 0.12 0.71
C ILE A 117 -10.37 -0.23 0.99
N SER A 118 -10.05 -1.52 1.01
CA SER A 118 -8.67 -1.98 1.10
C SER A 118 -8.04 -2.00 -0.29
N LYS A 119 -6.85 -1.41 -0.43
CA LYS A 119 -6.06 -1.45 -1.67
C LYS A 119 -4.64 -1.95 -1.43
N CYS A 120 -3.98 -2.41 -2.48
CA CYS A 120 -2.59 -2.83 -2.47
C CYS A 120 -1.81 -2.13 -3.60
N TYR A 121 -0.59 -1.67 -3.30
CA TYR A 121 0.31 -1.10 -4.28
C TYR A 121 1.72 -1.66 -4.11
N ILE A 122 2.24 -2.34 -5.12
CA ILE A 122 3.62 -2.82 -5.14
C ILE A 122 4.41 -1.98 -6.14
N MET A 123 5.36 -1.19 -5.66
CA MET A 123 6.25 -0.42 -6.50
C MET A 123 7.40 -1.31 -6.99
N SER A 124 7.36 -1.69 -8.26
CA SER A 124 8.36 -2.50 -8.92
C SER A 124 9.24 -1.64 -9.80
N ASP A 125 10.55 -1.71 -9.60
CA ASP A 125 11.58 -1.13 -10.47
C ASP A 125 12.24 -2.19 -11.36
N GLY A 126 12.02 -3.47 -11.05
CA GLY A 126 12.63 -4.62 -11.72
C GLY A 126 11.91 -5.12 -12.98
N SER A 127 12.51 -6.13 -13.60
CA SER A 127 11.93 -6.88 -14.70
C SER A 127 10.66 -7.62 -14.27
N VAL A 128 9.70 -7.75 -15.18
CA VAL A 128 8.47 -8.50 -14.93
C VAL A 128 8.82 -9.98 -14.76
N PRO A 129 8.49 -10.61 -13.62
CA PRO A 129 8.78 -12.02 -13.39
C PRO A 129 7.87 -12.91 -14.22
N GLN A 130 8.29 -14.17 -14.44
CA GLN A 130 7.52 -15.14 -15.21
C GLN A 130 6.14 -15.44 -14.60
N GLU A 131 6.02 -15.39 -13.26
CA GLU A 131 4.78 -15.65 -12.51
C GLU A 131 3.90 -14.40 -12.30
N TYR A 132 4.15 -13.31 -13.03
CA TYR A 132 3.45 -12.04 -12.82
C TYR A 132 1.91 -12.16 -12.83
N ASP A 133 1.35 -12.92 -13.78
CA ASP A 133 -0.10 -13.12 -13.87
C ASP A 133 -0.67 -13.90 -12.69
N LYS A 134 0.10 -14.84 -12.13
CA LYS A 134 -0.27 -15.58 -10.92
C LYS A 134 -0.32 -14.63 -9.73
N TYR A 135 0.69 -13.78 -9.55
CA TYR A 135 0.71 -12.79 -8.46
C TYR A 135 -0.46 -11.80 -8.57
N LYS A 136 -0.80 -11.35 -9.78
CA LYS A 136 -1.99 -10.51 -9.99
C LYS A 136 -3.29 -11.21 -9.62
N LYS A 137 -3.47 -12.49 -9.99
CA LYS A 137 -4.65 -13.27 -9.61
C LYS A 137 -4.80 -13.41 -8.11
N GLU A 138 -3.69 -13.60 -7.40
CA GLU A 138 -3.69 -13.70 -5.93
C GLU A 138 -4.00 -12.35 -5.27
N LEU A 139 -3.41 -11.24 -5.72
CA LEU A 139 -3.77 -9.91 -5.20
C LEU A 139 -5.23 -9.56 -5.50
N LYS A 140 -5.72 -9.92 -6.68
CA LYS A 140 -7.14 -9.75 -7.05
C LYS A 140 -8.07 -10.52 -6.12
N SER A 141 -7.73 -11.75 -5.73
CA SER A 141 -8.59 -12.53 -4.83
C SER A 141 -8.62 -11.96 -3.40
N ILE A 142 -7.57 -11.26 -2.98
CA ILE A 142 -7.46 -10.65 -1.65
C ILE A 142 -8.14 -9.28 -1.59
N PHE A 143 -7.83 -8.39 -2.54
CA PHE A 143 -8.24 -6.98 -2.51
C PHE A 143 -9.45 -6.67 -3.40
N GLY A 144 -9.77 -7.56 -4.34
CA GLY A 144 -10.82 -7.35 -5.34
C GLY A 144 -10.32 -6.67 -6.61
N GLU A 145 -11.16 -6.71 -7.65
CA GLU A 145 -10.86 -6.09 -8.94
C GLU A 145 -10.69 -4.56 -8.80
N GLY A 146 -9.62 -4.01 -9.38
CA GLY A 146 -9.34 -2.56 -9.34
C GLY A 146 -8.74 -2.03 -8.04
N ASN A 147 -8.51 -2.89 -7.05
CA ASN A 147 -7.96 -2.53 -5.74
C ASN A 147 -6.52 -3.02 -5.53
N TYR A 148 -5.83 -3.41 -6.59
CA TYR A 148 -4.42 -3.77 -6.53
C TYR A 148 -3.70 -3.21 -7.76
N ASP A 149 -2.43 -2.83 -7.58
CA ASP A 149 -1.54 -2.52 -8.70
C ASP A 149 -0.10 -2.98 -8.40
N ILE A 150 0.58 -3.45 -9.44
CA ILE A 150 2.03 -3.72 -9.43
C ILE A 150 2.61 -2.80 -10.48
N SER A 151 3.14 -1.67 -10.04
CA SER A 151 3.37 -0.51 -10.87
C SER A 151 4.83 -0.09 -10.88
N ARG A 152 5.21 0.62 -11.94
CA ARG A 152 6.49 1.35 -12.02
C ARG A 152 6.30 2.86 -11.83
N ASN A 153 5.06 3.29 -11.59
CA ASN A 153 4.73 4.70 -11.40
C ASN A 153 4.94 5.04 -9.92
N SER A 154 5.72 6.06 -9.60
CA SER A 154 5.85 6.49 -8.21
C SER A 154 4.59 7.21 -7.71
N ASP A 155 3.76 7.76 -8.59
CA ASP A 155 2.55 8.50 -8.19
C ASP A 155 1.34 7.57 -7.99
N LEU A 156 0.97 7.39 -6.72
CA LEU A 156 -0.16 6.58 -6.25
C LEU A 156 -1.52 7.22 -6.55
N GLY A 157 -1.58 8.53 -6.83
CA GLY A 157 -2.80 9.32 -6.77
C GLY A 157 -3.90 8.82 -7.72
N ALA A 158 -3.54 8.51 -8.97
CA ALA A 158 -4.51 7.98 -9.94
C ALA A 158 -5.10 6.63 -9.50
N PHE A 159 -4.28 5.77 -8.90
CA PHE A 159 -4.70 4.48 -8.38
C PHE A 159 -5.65 4.63 -7.19
N LEU A 160 -5.32 5.49 -6.22
CA LEU A 160 -6.19 5.73 -5.06
C LEU A 160 -7.53 6.35 -5.49
N ARG A 161 -7.51 7.31 -6.42
CA ARG A 161 -8.71 7.94 -7.00
C ARG A 161 -9.56 7.03 -7.87
N GLY A 162 -9.10 5.81 -8.18
CA GLY A 162 -9.83 4.87 -9.03
C GLY A 162 -9.89 5.29 -10.50
N VAL A 163 -8.98 6.14 -10.96
CA VAL A 163 -8.87 6.52 -12.36
C VAL A 163 -8.37 5.29 -13.13
N LYS A 164 -9.17 4.77 -14.06
CA LYS A 164 -8.74 3.68 -14.93
C LYS A 164 -7.49 4.11 -15.68
N PHE A 165 -6.40 3.36 -15.52
CA PHE A 165 -5.16 3.61 -16.24
C PHE A 165 -5.43 3.57 -17.74
N GLN A 166 -5.37 4.72 -18.41
CA GLN A 166 -5.30 4.79 -19.85
C GLN A 166 -3.82 4.72 -20.25
N PRO A 167 -3.37 3.66 -20.95
CA PRO A 167 -2.01 3.65 -21.46
C PRO A 167 -1.82 4.87 -22.36
N LYS A 168 -0.78 5.69 -22.07
CA LYS A 168 -0.40 6.80 -22.95
C LYS A 168 -0.22 6.23 -24.35
N GLY A 169 -1.11 6.61 -25.27
CA GLY A 169 -1.08 6.14 -26.65
C GLY A 169 0.32 6.30 -27.23
N LYS A 170 0.78 5.29 -27.99
CA LYS A 170 2.04 5.36 -28.73
C LYS A 170 2.09 6.70 -29.46
N ARG A 171 3.11 7.51 -29.15
CA ARG A 171 3.46 8.71 -29.93
C ARG A 171 3.47 8.28 -31.39
N LYS A 172 2.52 8.77 -32.21
CA LYS A 172 2.59 8.59 -33.67
C LYS A 172 3.95 9.13 -34.09
N LYS A 173 4.85 8.24 -34.55
CA LYS A 173 6.04 8.67 -35.27
C LYS A 173 5.52 9.34 -36.53
N GLY A 174 5.62 10.67 -36.58
CA GLY A 174 5.41 11.40 -37.81
C GLY A 174 6.47 10.97 -38.82
N LYS A 175 6.01 10.49 -39.96
CA LYS A 175 6.65 10.63 -41.27
C LYS A 175 5.54 10.81 -42.29
#